data_AF-A0A923ET82-F1
#
_entry.id   AF-A0A923ET82-F1
#
_cell.length_a   1.000
_cell.length_b   1.000
_cell.length_c   1.000
_cell.angle_alpha   90.00
_cell.angle_beta   90.00
_cell.angle_gamma   90.00
#
_symmetry.space_group_name_H-M   'P 1'
#
loop_
_entity.id
_entity.type
_entity.pdbx_description
1 polymer ?
#
loop_
_entity_poly.entity_id
_entity_poly.type
_entity_poly.pdbx_seq_one_letter_code
_entity_poly.pdbx_strand_id
1 'polypeptide(L)'
;MASKTREVAIRSGVDPAEEPSVDWGWHQNFTKGLPIAAAVSGIMLLLFLIGHPLSWTEFLYMAIPAFACLAGAVAYPIYKRRSWRH
;
A
#
# COMPACT_ATOMS: atom_id res chain seq x y z
N MET A 1 -21.45 -25.87 8.20
CA MET A 1 -20.18 -25.34 7.65
C MET A 1 -20.36 -23.97 7.01
N ALA A 2 -21.40 -23.73 6.20
CA ALA A 2 -21.63 -22.43 5.54
C ALA A 2 -21.76 -21.20 6.48
N SER A 3 -22.31 -21.35 7.70
CA SER A 3 -22.42 -20.22 8.65
C SER A 3 -21.05 -19.77 9.15
N LYS A 4 -20.17 -20.72 9.50
CA LYS A 4 -18.82 -20.45 9.98
C LYS A 4 -17.98 -19.74 8.92
N THR A 5 -18.05 -20.19 7.67
CA THR A 5 -17.38 -19.53 6.53
C THR A 5 -17.86 -18.08 6.36
N ARG A 6 -19.17 -17.84 6.47
CA ARG A 6 -19.74 -16.48 6.39
C ARG A 6 -19.32 -15.60 7.55
N GLU A 7 -19.29 -16.12 8.77
CA GLU A 7 -18.83 -15.40 9.97
C GLU A 7 -17.35 -15.02 9.89
N VAL A 8 -16.51 -15.92 9.38
CA VAL A 8 -15.08 -15.67 9.15
C VAL A 8 -14.91 -14.59 8.08
N ALA A 9 -15.64 -14.67 6.96
CA ALA A 9 -15.60 -13.66 5.90
C ALA A 9 -16.00 -12.26 6.38
N ILE A 10 -17.03 -12.16 7.22
CA ILE A 10 -17.48 -10.89 7.79
C ILE A 10 -16.43 -10.31 8.75
N ARG A 11 -15.76 -11.17 9.52
CA ARG A 11 -14.74 -10.75 10.50
C ARG A 11 -13.43 -10.32 9.83
N SER A 12 -12.98 -11.04 8.79
CA SER A 12 -11.72 -10.77 8.10
C SER A 12 -11.85 -9.75 6.97
N GLY A 13 -13.03 -9.64 6.36
CA GLY A 13 -13.24 -8.89 5.13
C GLY A 13 -12.66 -9.57 3.88
N VAL A 14 -12.26 -10.84 4.00
CA VAL A 14 -11.63 -11.66 2.96
C VAL A 14 -12.42 -12.97 2.82
N ASP A 15 -12.65 -13.40 1.58
CA ASP A 15 -13.35 -14.67 1.32
C ASP A 15 -12.49 -15.88 1.76
N PRO A 16 -12.97 -16.73 2.68
CA PRO A 16 -12.25 -17.93 3.09
C PRO A 16 -12.04 -18.96 1.98
N ALA A 17 -12.77 -18.86 0.86
CA ALA A 17 -12.53 -19.68 -0.32
C ALA A 17 -11.25 -19.28 -1.07
N GLU A 18 -10.90 -17.99 -1.06
CA GLU A 18 -9.70 -17.45 -1.72
C GLU A 18 -8.45 -17.57 -0.83
N GLU A 19 -8.60 -17.39 0.49
CA GLU A 19 -7.49 -17.48 1.45
C GLU A 19 -7.86 -18.37 2.66
N PRO A 20 -7.71 -19.71 2.63
CA PRO A 20 -8.15 -20.59 3.72
C PRO A 20 -7.45 -20.36 5.08
N SER A 21 -6.34 -19.63 5.09
CA SER A 21 -5.64 -19.23 6.31
C SER A 21 -6.33 -18.09 7.07
N VAL A 22 -7.45 -17.52 6.57
CA VAL A 22 -8.18 -16.43 7.26
C VAL A 22 -8.51 -16.75 8.72
N ASP A 23 -8.73 -18.03 9.02
CA ASP A 23 -9.04 -18.52 10.36
C ASP A 23 -7.94 -18.22 11.40
N TRP A 24 -6.69 -17.97 10.98
CA TRP A 24 -5.54 -17.76 11.89
C TRP A 24 -5.28 -16.27 12.20
N GLY A 25 -6.05 -15.35 11.61
CA GLY A 25 -6.26 -14.01 12.14
C GLY A 25 -5.41 -12.86 11.56
N TRP A 26 -4.24 -13.11 10.94
CA TRP A 26 -3.45 -12.02 10.34
C TRP A 26 -3.75 -11.84 8.85
N HIS A 27 -4.88 -11.19 8.53
CA HIS A 27 -5.33 -10.98 7.14
C HIS A 27 -5.82 -9.55 6.86
N GLN A 28 -5.44 -8.59 7.71
CA GLN A 28 -5.83 -7.20 7.53
C GLN A 28 -5.10 -6.58 6.33
N ASN A 29 -5.81 -6.50 5.21
CA ASN A 29 -5.39 -5.76 4.04
C ASN A 29 -5.59 -4.26 4.27
N PHE A 30 -4.52 -3.55 4.67
CA PHE A 30 -4.49 -2.08 4.82
C PHE A 30 -4.58 -1.36 3.47
N THR A 31 -5.70 -1.52 2.77
CA THR A 31 -5.92 -1.04 1.41
C THR A 31 -5.79 0.48 1.30
N LYS A 32 -6.16 1.20 2.35
CA LYS A 32 -5.99 2.66 2.45
C LYS A 32 -4.66 3.05 3.11
N GLY A 33 -4.11 2.22 4.00
CA GLY A 33 -2.87 2.51 4.72
C GLY A 33 -1.65 2.52 3.81
N LEU A 34 -1.58 1.60 2.85
CA LEU A 34 -0.45 1.50 1.93
C LEU A 34 -0.28 2.76 1.04
N PRO A 35 -1.32 3.28 0.35
CA PRO A 35 -1.20 4.54 -0.38
C PRO A 35 -0.80 5.73 0.48
N ILE A 36 -1.34 5.83 1.70
CA ILE A 36 -1.02 6.92 2.63
C ILE A 36 0.44 6.83 3.07
N ALA A 37 0.92 5.64 3.44
CA ALA A 37 2.31 5.42 3.82
C ALA A 37 3.25 5.74 2.67
N ALA A 38 2.92 5.34 1.44
CA ALA A 38 3.70 5.69 0.25
C ALA A 38 3.73 7.21 0.02
N ALA A 39 2.59 7.89 0.15
CA ALA A 39 2.53 9.35 0.01
C ALA A 39 3.38 10.07 1.06
N VAL A 40 3.25 9.69 2.34
CA VAL A 40 4.01 10.29 3.45
C VAL A 40 5.50 10.06 3.27
N SER A 41 5.93 8.83 2.97
CA SER A 41 7.35 8.51 2.73
C SER A 41 7.93 9.31 1.56
N GLY A 42 7.18 9.43 0.46
CA GLY A 42 7.62 10.21 -0.70
C GLY A 42 7.78 11.70 -0.38
N ILE A 43 6.86 12.29 0.38
CA ILE A 43 6.96 13.68 0.83
C ILE A 43 8.17 13.88 1.75
N MET A 44 8.37 12.98 2.72
CA MET A 44 9.49 13.08 3.67
C MET A 44 10.85 13.04 2.96
N LEU A 45 11.01 12.19 1.95
CA LEU A 45 12.24 12.15 1.15
C LEU A 45 12.51 13.46 0.41
N LEU A 46 11.48 14.15 -0.07
CA LEU A 46 11.63 15.47 -0.69
C LEU A 46 11.96 16.55 0.33
N LEU A 47 11.42 16.46 1.56
CA LEU A 47 11.74 17.39 2.63
C LEU A 47 13.20 17.29 3.06
N PHE A 48 13.80 16.10 3.00
CA PHE A 48 15.22 15.92 3.27
C PHE A 48 16.14 16.60 2.26
N LEU A 49 15.65 17.07 1.11
CA LEU A 49 16.46 17.85 0.17
C LEU A 49 16.67 19.31 0.62
N ILE A 50 16.00 19.75 1.69
CA ILE A 50 15.99 21.14 2.13
C ILE A 50 16.99 21.34 3.26
N GLY A 51 17.86 22.34 3.12
CA GLY A 51 18.65 22.86 4.25
C GLY A 51 20.13 22.49 4.29
N HIS A 52 20.66 21.78 3.28
CA HIS A 52 22.09 21.49 3.18
C HIS A 52 22.62 21.49 1.74
N PRO A 53 23.94 21.64 1.53
CA PRO A 53 24.55 21.48 0.22
C PRO A 53 24.35 20.07 -0.31
N LEU A 54 23.76 19.96 -1.50
CA LEU A 54 23.31 18.70 -2.06
C LEU A 54 24.22 18.25 -3.20
N SER A 55 24.68 16.99 -3.15
CA SER A 55 25.34 16.36 -4.29
C SER A 55 24.33 15.80 -5.31
N TRP A 56 24.73 15.67 -6.58
CA TRP A 56 23.87 15.05 -7.59
C TRP A 56 23.47 13.62 -7.24
N THR A 57 24.39 12.86 -6.65
CA THR A 57 24.12 11.49 -6.19
C THR A 57 23.02 11.48 -5.14
N GLU A 58 23.15 12.33 -4.11
CA GLU A 58 22.16 12.44 -3.04
C GLU A 58 20.78 12.88 -3.55
N PHE A 59 20.75 13.85 -4.47
CA PHE A 59 19.52 14.26 -5.15
C PHE A 59 18.83 13.07 -5.81
N LEU A 60 19.55 12.25 -6.59
CA LEU A 60 18.98 11.11 -7.30
C LEU A 60 18.47 10.03 -6.34
N TYR A 61 19.23 9.72 -5.28
CA TYR A 61 18.84 8.71 -4.28
C TYR A 61 17.65 9.14 -3.43
N MET A 62 17.36 10.43 -3.32
CA MET A 62 16.14 10.92 -2.65
C MET A 62 14.98 11.09 -3.65
N ALA A 63 15.23 11.70 -4.81
CA ALA A 63 14.20 12.05 -5.78
C ALA A 63 13.59 10.84 -6.50
N ILE A 64 14.39 9.83 -6.87
CA ILE A 64 13.89 8.65 -7.60
C ILE A 64 12.95 7.82 -6.70
N PRO A 65 13.33 7.44 -5.46
CA PRO A 65 12.41 6.72 -4.57
C PRO A 65 11.21 7.58 -4.16
N ALA A 66 11.39 8.89 -3.96
CA ALA A 66 10.27 9.79 -3.68
C ALA A 66 9.24 9.76 -4.81
N PHE A 67 9.69 9.88 -6.06
CA PHE A 67 8.83 9.77 -7.23
C PHE A 67 8.14 8.41 -7.30
N ALA A 68 8.86 7.32 -7.10
CA ALA A 68 8.29 5.97 -7.10
C ALA A 68 7.20 5.80 -6.03
N CYS A 69 7.43 6.30 -4.82
CA CYS A 69 6.45 6.27 -3.73
C CYS A 69 5.20 7.09 -4.04
N LEU A 70 5.35 8.32 -4.54
CA LEU A 70 4.22 9.19 -4.88
C LEU A 70 3.43 8.66 -6.07
N ALA A 71 4.12 8.19 -7.12
CA ALA A 71 3.49 7.55 -8.27
C ALA A 71 2.74 6.28 -7.83
N GLY A 72 3.34 5.46 -6.97
CA GLY A 72 2.71 4.27 -6.40
C GLY A 72 1.47 4.58 -5.56
N ALA A 73 1.51 5.65 -4.74
CA ALA A 73 0.38 6.10 -3.94
C ALA A 73 -0.86 6.44 -4.78
N VAL A 74 -0.67 6.92 -6.00
CA VAL A 74 -1.76 7.23 -6.95
C VAL A 74 -2.10 6.01 -7.82
N ALA A 75 -1.09 5.33 -8.38
CA ALA A 75 -1.30 4.22 -9.31
C ALA A 75 -1.95 3.00 -8.66
N TYR A 76 -1.55 2.64 -7.44
CA TYR A 76 -2.05 1.45 -6.75
C TYR A 76 -3.58 1.49 -6.49
N PRO A 77 -4.16 2.58 -5.94
CA PRO A 77 -5.61 2.69 -5.83
C PRO A 77 -6.34 2.58 -7.17
N ILE A 78 -5.80 3.18 -8.24
CA ILE A 78 -6.44 3.17 -9.56
C ILE A 78 -6.35 1.77 -10.20
N TYR A 79 -5.24 1.06 -10.03
CA TYR A 79 -5.10 -0.34 -10.43
C TYR A 79 -6.08 -1.22 -9.66
N LYS A 80 -6.13 -1.11 -8.32
CA LYS A 80 -7.03 -1.90 -7.48
C LYS A 80 -8.51 -1.65 -7.78
N ARG A 81 -8.90 -0.42 -8.13
CA ARG A 81 -10.27 -0.12 -8.58
C ARG A 81 -10.62 -0.73 -9.93
N ARG A 82 -9.62 -1.14 -10.73
CA ARG A 82 -9.78 -1.74 -12.06
C ARG A 82 -9.48 -3.23 -12.08
N SER A 83 -9.11 -3.84 -10.96
CA SER A 83 -8.70 -5.25 -10.92
C SER A 83 -9.80 -6.22 -11.33
N TRP A 84 -11.08 -5.83 -11.18
CA TRP A 84 -12.25 -6.61 -11.63
C TRP A 84 -12.56 -6.48 -13.13
N ARG A 85 -11.81 -5.65 -13.88
CA ARG A 85 -12.00 -5.46 -15.33
C ARG A 85 -11.03 -6.28 -16.18
N HIS A 86 -10.09 -6.99 -15.56
CA HIS A 86 -9.10 -7.85 -16.20
C HIS A 86 -9.14 -9.25 -15.61
#